data_AF-A0A1T3MBZ6-F1
#
_entry.id   AF-A0A1T3MBZ6-F1
#
_cell.length_a   1.000
_cell.length_b   1.000
_cell.length_c   1.000
_cell.angle_alpha   90.00
_cell.angle_beta   90.00
_cell.angle_gamma   90.00
#
_symmetry.space_group_name_H-M   'P 1'
#
loop_
_entity.id
_entity.type
_entity.pdbx_description
1 polymer ?
#
loop_
_entity_poly.entity_id
_entity_poly.type
_entity_poly.pdbx_seq_one_letter_code
_entity_poly.pdbx_strand_id
1 'polypeptide(L)'
;MSDLFNTNPRYLSQIIHDHKGQNFNNYINRLRINYISDRLYNVIIYREYKVSYLAEECGYASPQVFINAFRKETGMTPSYFIKELKKQAIVL
;
A
#
# COMPACT_ATOMS: atom_id res chain seq x y z
N MET A 1 19.73 18.61 -4.68
CA MET A 1 19.12 17.29 -4.41
C MET A 1 17.61 17.41 -4.53
N SER A 2 17.10 17.57 -5.76
CA SER A 2 15.69 17.87 -6.03
C SER A 2 15.15 17.05 -7.21
N ASP A 3 15.65 15.83 -7.38
CA ASP A 3 15.35 15.00 -8.56
C ASP A 3 14.88 13.60 -8.17
N LEU A 4 13.88 13.50 -7.26
CA LEU A 4 13.32 12.18 -6.88
C LEU A 4 11.89 11.93 -7.37
N PHE A 5 11.24 12.87 -8.06
CA PHE A 5 9.91 12.61 -8.61
C PHE A 5 9.77 13.23 -10.00
N ASN A 6 9.90 12.37 -11.01
CA ASN A 6 9.66 12.70 -12.43
C ASN A 6 8.15 12.86 -12.72
N THR A 7 7.42 13.56 -11.84
CA THR A 7 6.01 13.91 -12.04
C THR A 7 5.96 15.37 -12.44
N ASN A 8 5.42 15.63 -13.62
CA ASN A 8 5.18 16.99 -14.12
C ASN A 8 4.60 17.86 -12.97
N PRO A 9 5.31 18.91 -12.53
CA PRO A 9 4.91 19.74 -11.40
C PRO A 9 3.47 20.27 -11.51
N ARG A 10 2.96 20.44 -12.75
CA ARG A 10 1.57 20.83 -12.99
C ARG A 10 0.55 19.78 -12.56
N TYR A 11 0.83 18.49 -12.76
CA TYR A 11 -0.07 17.40 -12.38
C TYR A 11 -0.18 17.30 -10.85
N LEU A 12 0.97 17.43 -10.18
CA LEU A 12 1.04 17.44 -8.72
C LEU A 12 0.33 18.68 -8.15
N SER A 13 0.58 19.87 -8.70
CA SER A 13 -0.11 21.10 -8.31
C SER A 13 -1.62 21.04 -8.54
N GLN A 14 -2.09 20.41 -9.62
CA GLN A 14 -3.52 20.31 -9.92
C GLN A 14 -4.25 19.37 -8.95
N ILE A 15 -3.67 18.19 -8.64
CA ILE A 15 -4.23 17.30 -7.61
C ILE A 15 -4.23 17.97 -6.23
N ILE A 16 -3.17 18.74 -5.90
CA ILE A 16 -3.12 19.50 -4.65
C ILE A 16 -4.20 20.60 -4.60
N HIS A 17 -4.49 21.24 -5.73
CA HIS A 17 -5.45 22.34 -5.82
C HIS A 17 -6.91 21.87 -5.79
N ASP A 18 -7.23 20.78 -6.48
CA ASP A 18 -8.61 20.26 -6.62
C ASP A 18 -9.10 19.56 -5.34
N HIS A 19 -8.18 19.22 -4.43
CA HIS A 19 -8.41 18.25 -3.37
C HIS A 19 -7.62 18.58 -2.10
N LYS A 20 -8.14 19.51 -1.29
CA LYS A 20 -7.70 19.78 0.10
C LYS A 20 -7.14 18.52 0.77
N GLY A 21 -5.98 18.64 1.42
CA GLY A 21 -5.04 17.56 1.79
C GLY A 21 -5.55 16.23 2.38
N GLN A 22 -6.83 16.11 2.75
CA GLN A 22 -7.47 14.82 3.05
C GLN A 22 -7.54 13.90 1.81
N ASN A 23 -7.87 14.43 0.63
CA ASN A 23 -8.03 13.60 -0.58
C ASN A 23 -6.69 13.18 -1.18
N PHE A 24 -5.68 14.05 -1.16
CA PHE A 24 -4.32 13.69 -1.58
C PHE A 24 -3.73 12.58 -0.68
N ASN A 25 -3.89 12.70 0.65
CA ASN A 25 -3.44 11.64 1.57
C ASN A 25 -4.17 10.32 1.31
N ASN A 26 -5.47 10.34 1.02
CA ASN A 26 -6.21 9.14 0.62
C ASN A 26 -5.67 8.54 -0.67
N TYR A 27 -5.35 9.37 -1.68
CA TYR A 27 -4.76 8.91 -2.94
C TYR A 27 -3.41 8.22 -2.72
N ILE A 28 -2.50 8.84 -1.95
CA ILE A 28 -1.20 8.25 -1.62
C ILE A 28 -1.38 6.94 -0.85
N ASN A 29 -2.28 6.90 0.14
CA ASN A 29 -2.58 5.67 0.87
C ASN A 29 -3.05 4.55 -0.06
N ARG A 30 -3.98 4.84 -0.97
CA ARG A 30 -4.45 3.85 -1.95
C ARG A 30 -3.32 3.32 -2.83
N LEU A 31 -2.43 4.19 -3.32
CA LEU A 31 -1.26 3.76 -4.10
C LEU A 31 -0.34 2.83 -3.30
N ARG A 32 -0.07 3.16 -2.03
CA ARG A 32 0.76 2.34 -1.13
C ARG A 32 0.15 0.96 -0.88
N ILE A 33 -1.15 0.90 -0.62
CA ILE A 33 -1.86 -0.36 -0.42
C ILE A 33 -1.89 -1.18 -1.72
N ASN A 34 -2.18 -0.56 -2.86
CA ASN A 34 -2.17 -1.26 -4.15
C ASN A 34 -0.79 -1.87 -4.45
N TYR A 35 0.30 -1.13 -4.20
CA TYR A 35 1.66 -1.63 -4.36
C TYR A 35 1.88 -2.88 -3.51
N ILE A 36 1.63 -2.84 -2.21
CA ILE A 36 1.92 -4.01 -1.36
C ILE A 36 1.00 -5.20 -1.65
N SER A 37 -0.26 -4.95 -2.04
CA SER A 37 -1.17 -6.00 -2.48
C SER A 37 -0.66 -6.70 -3.74
N ASP A 38 -0.16 -5.94 -4.73
CA ASP A 38 0.47 -6.50 -5.93
C ASP A 38 1.67 -7.38 -5.57
N ARG A 39 2.55 -6.92 -4.69
CA ARG A 39 3.71 -7.70 -4.22
C ARG A 39 3.28 -9.00 -3.52
N LEU A 40 2.23 -8.95 -2.70
CA LEU A 40 1.67 -10.14 -2.02
C LEU A 40 1.09 -11.16 -3.01
N TYR A 41 0.41 -10.70 -4.07
CA TYR A 41 -0.11 -11.56 -5.12
C TYR A 41 1.02 -12.20 -5.93
N ASN A 42 1.96 -11.40 -6.41
CA ASN A 42 2.88 -11.81 -7.48
C ASN A 42 4.22 -12.34 -6.96
N VAL A 43 4.63 -12.02 -5.73
CA VAL A 43 5.95 -12.37 -5.20
C VAL A 43 5.80 -13.14 -3.90
N ILE A 44 5.89 -14.47 -3.98
CA ILE A 44 5.60 -15.40 -2.87
C ILE A 44 6.38 -15.06 -1.59
N ILE A 45 7.65 -14.63 -1.71
CA ILE A 45 8.48 -14.28 -0.55
C ILE A 45 7.87 -13.17 0.33
N TYR A 46 7.07 -12.25 -0.24
CA TYR A 46 6.41 -11.19 0.53
C TYR A 46 5.39 -11.73 1.54
N ARG A 47 4.87 -12.95 1.32
CA ARG A 47 3.92 -13.61 2.20
C ARG A 47 4.57 -14.16 3.48
N GLU A 48 5.90 -14.20 3.53
CA GLU A 48 6.68 -14.64 4.69
C GLU A 48 7.16 -13.48 5.56
N TYR A 49 7.04 -12.24 5.09
CA TYR A 49 7.45 -11.08 5.86
C TYR A 49 6.48 -10.74 6.98
N LYS A 50 7.03 -10.18 8.06
CA LYS A 50 6.23 -9.63 9.16
C LYS A 50 5.42 -8.43 8.67
N VAL A 51 4.22 -8.26 9.21
CA VAL A 51 3.33 -7.11 8.89
C VAL A 51 4.04 -5.77 9.11
N SER A 52 4.94 -5.67 10.09
CA SER A 52 5.74 -4.46 10.32
C SER A 52 6.67 -4.13 9.16
N TYR A 53 7.31 -5.13 8.57
CA TYR A 53 8.17 -4.94 7.40
C TYR A 53 7.34 -4.54 6.18
N LEU A 54 6.20 -5.18 5.95
CA LEU A 54 5.29 -4.82 4.86
C LEU A 54 4.78 -3.37 4.98
N ALA A 55 4.54 -2.91 6.21
CA ALA A 55 4.17 -1.52 6.47
C ALA A 55 5.29 -0.56 6.06
N GLU A 56 6.52 -0.81 6.51
CA GLU A 56 7.70 0.01 6.18
C GLU A 56 7.97 0.04 4.66
N GLU A 57 7.93 -1.12 4.02
CA GLU A 57 8.16 -1.32 2.59
C GLU A 57 7.18 -0.52 1.70
N CYS A 58 5.93 -0.35 2.13
CA CYS A 58 4.96 0.50 1.42
C CYS A 58 4.83 1.92 2.00
N GLY A 59 5.75 2.33 2.88
CA GLY A 59 5.89 3.72 3.33
C GLY A 59 5.02 4.12 4.53
N TYR A 60 4.58 3.16 5.35
CA TYR A 60 3.93 3.42 6.63
C TYR A 60 4.90 3.29 7.80
N ALA A 61 5.05 4.37 8.57
CA ALA A 61 5.87 4.36 9.79
C ALA A 61 5.26 3.55 10.95
N SER A 62 3.94 3.31 10.93
CA SER A 62 3.23 2.56 11.96
C SER A 62 2.53 1.34 11.37
N PRO A 63 2.80 0.12 11.86
CA PRO A 63 2.08 -1.08 11.45
C PRO A 63 0.57 -0.97 11.69
N GLN A 64 0.15 -0.29 12.76
CA GLN A 64 -1.28 -0.12 13.06
C GLN A 64 -1.98 0.78 12.05
N VAL A 65 -1.32 1.87 11.63
CA VAL A 65 -1.85 2.76 10.57
C VAL A 65 -1.94 2.02 9.25
N PHE A 66 -0.91 1.22 8.92
CA PHE A 66 -0.91 0.34 7.76
C PHE A 66 -2.09 -0.64 7.79
N ILE A 67 -2.28 -1.38 8.88
CA ILE A 67 -3.37 -2.36 9.00
C ILE A 67 -4.74 -1.70 8.79
N ASN A 68 -4.94 -0.51 9.36
CA ASN A 68 -6.18 0.24 9.20
C ASN A 68 -6.41 0.70 7.75
N ALA A 69 -5.37 1.24 7.10
CA ALA A 69 -5.42 1.66 5.70
C ALA A 69 -5.65 0.45 4.77
N PHE A 70 -4.92 -0.64 4.99
CA PHE A 70 -5.07 -1.87 4.21
C PHE A 70 -6.48 -2.42 4.32
N ARG A 71 -7.06 -2.48 5.53
CA ARG A 71 -8.45 -2.91 5.72
C ARG A 71 -9.46 -1.96 5.09
N LYS A 72 -9.22 -0.65 5.14
CA LYS A 72 -10.09 0.34 4.50
C LYS A 72 -10.13 0.14 2.99
N GLU A 73 -8.99 -0.12 2.35
CA GLU A 73 -8.90 -0.25 0.89
C GLU A 73 -9.27 -1.66 0.38
N THR A 74 -8.97 -2.73 1.13
CA THR A 74 -9.15 -4.13 0.68
C THR A 74 -10.33 -4.86 1.34
N GLY A 75 -10.90 -4.29 2.41
CA GLY A 75 -11.96 -4.93 3.21
C GLY A 75 -11.47 -5.94 4.25
N MET A 76 -10.17 -6.28 4.28
CA MET A 76 -9.63 -7.31 5.18
C MET A 76 -8.26 -6.92 5.76
N THR A 77 -7.79 -7.62 6.80
CA THR A 77 -6.47 -7.33 7.37
C THR A 77 -5.35 -7.92 6.51
N PRO A 78 -4.12 -7.36 6.54
CA PRO A 78 -2.98 -7.93 5.83
C PRO A 78 -2.74 -9.41 6.18
N SER A 79 -2.81 -9.76 7.47
CA SER A 79 -2.60 -11.15 7.92
C SER A 79 -3.65 -12.11 7.37
N TYR A 80 -4.92 -11.70 7.31
CA TYR A 80 -5.98 -12.52 6.72
C TYR A 80 -5.77 -12.68 5.21
N PHE A 81 -5.47 -11.58 4.51
CA PHE A 81 -5.18 -11.59 3.08
C PHE A 81 -4.03 -12.55 2.73
N ILE A 82 -2.92 -12.48 3.47
CA ILE A 82 -1.77 -13.38 3.30
C ILE A 82 -2.17 -14.84 3.54
N LYS A 83 -2.97 -15.10 4.58
CA LYS A 83 -3.44 -16.45 4.89
C LYS A 83 -4.25 -17.04 3.74
N GLU A 84 -5.15 -16.28 3.14
CA GLU A 84 -5.95 -16.74 2.00
C GLU A 84 -5.09 -16.99 0.77
N LEU A 85 -4.10 -16.13 0.49
CA LEU A 85 -3.15 -16.38 -0.60
C LEU A 85 -2.31 -17.65 -0.40
N LYS A 86 -1.87 -17.93 0.83
CA LYS A 86 -1.14 -19.17 1.14
C LYS A 86 -2.02 -20.41 0.96
N LYS A 87 -3.31 -20.35 1.32
CA LYS A 87 -4.24 -21.45 1.08
C LYS A 87 -4.42 -21.73 -0.41
N GLN A 88 -4.61 -20.70 -1.23
CA GLN A 88 -4.77 -20.85 -2.68
C GLN A 88 -3.53 -21.45 -3.34
N ALA A 89 -2.33 -21.08 -2.87
CA ALA A 89 -1.08 -21.64 -3.38
C ALA A 89 -0.84 -23.12 -3.04
N ILE A 90 -1.56 -23.69 -2.07
CA ILE A 90 -1.46 -25.12 -1.71
C ILE A 90 -2.36 -26.00 -2.61
N VAL A 91 -3.30 -25.39 -3.35
CA VAL A 91 -4.29 -26.11 -4.19
C VAL A 91 -3.83 -26.21 -5.66
N LEU A 92 -2.65 -25.70 -6.00
CA LEU A 92 -1.99 -25.85 -7.31
C LEU A 92 -0.74 -26.71 -7.17
#